data_AF-A0A182H2U8-F1
#
_entry.id   AF-A0A182H2U8-F1
#
_cell.length_a   1.000
_cell.length_b   1.000
_cell.length_c   1.000
_cell.angle_alpha   90.00
_cell.angle_beta   90.00
_cell.angle_gamma   90.00
#
_symmetry.space_group_name_H-M   'P 1'
#
loop_
_entity.id
_entity.type
_entity.pdbx_description
1 polymer ?
#
loop_
_entity_poly.entity_id
_entity_poly.type
_entity_poly.pdbx_seq_one_letter_code
_entity_poly.pdbx_strand_id
1 'polypeptide(L)'
;MKAIVASVLVLLALSHTTRADASAPDDVPATCLNKNFNVDPFECCKTPKLLDETVVKQCVKSYPPPQDVKDEIKPDCMSECVMNSTQIFDRRQNVNDAKAMETFLEKLNGKSVWADIVQKAVMQCLDDADNRKEEFNRDMKALQQRFPKERICSPAAGFIMECVHVVVYKNCPASVFKDSLTGCPAIKKHLNVDNCPFYTIFPEKKGNKAKKH
;
A
#
# COMPACT_ATOMS: atom_id res chain seq x y z
N MET A 1 7.23 43.07 -59.85
CA MET A 1 8.70 42.93 -59.94
C MET A 1 9.30 43.26 -58.58
N LYS A 2 10.21 42.39 -58.12
CA LYS A 2 11.12 42.50 -56.95
C LYS A 2 10.55 42.30 -55.54
N ALA A 3 11.03 41.21 -54.95
CA ALA A 3 10.96 40.82 -53.55
C ALA A 3 11.85 41.69 -52.66
N ILE A 4 11.51 41.80 -51.38
CA ILE A 4 12.49 41.94 -50.30
C ILE A 4 12.12 40.92 -49.21
N VAL A 5 13.13 40.12 -48.89
CA VAL A 5 13.15 39.01 -47.94
C VAL A 5 13.35 39.57 -46.54
N ALA A 6 12.53 39.15 -45.58
CA ALA A 6 12.85 39.25 -44.16
C ALA A 6 12.78 37.85 -43.55
N SER A 7 13.96 37.27 -43.33
CA SER A 7 14.16 36.00 -42.64
C SER A 7 13.64 36.10 -41.20
N VAL A 8 12.60 35.35 -40.88
CA VAL A 8 12.25 35.03 -39.49
C VAL A 8 12.79 33.62 -39.23
N LEU A 9 13.94 33.55 -38.56
CA LEU A 9 14.40 32.33 -37.91
C LEU A 9 13.40 31.99 -36.80
N VAL A 10 12.49 31.06 -37.08
CA VAL A 10 11.71 30.39 -36.03
C VAL A 10 12.62 29.34 -35.41
N LEU A 11 13.23 29.69 -34.27
CA LEU A 11 13.82 28.71 -33.36
C LEU A 11 12.68 27.82 -32.84
N LEU A 12 12.52 26.65 -33.46
CA LEU A 12 11.78 25.54 -32.89
C LEU A 12 12.56 25.04 -31.67
N ALA A 13 12.31 25.64 -30.51
CA ALA A 13 12.60 25.00 -29.24
C ALA A 13 11.68 23.78 -29.14
N LEU A 14 12.20 22.62 -29.54
CA LEU A 14 11.64 21.32 -29.18
C LEU A 14 11.79 21.19 -27.66
N SER A 15 10.83 21.73 -26.93
CA SER A 15 10.60 21.34 -25.54
C SER A 15 10.23 19.86 -25.57
N HIS A 16 11.22 19.00 -25.33
CA HIS A 16 10.97 17.65 -24.87
C HIS A 16 10.21 17.76 -23.54
N THR A 17 8.88 17.81 -23.62
CA THR A 17 8.04 17.42 -22.49
C THR A 17 8.38 15.96 -22.24
N THR A 18 9.26 15.72 -21.28
CA THR A 18 9.40 14.43 -20.62
C THR A 18 8.00 14.07 -20.15
N ARG A 19 7.42 13.08 -20.82
CA ARG A 19 6.23 12.38 -20.36
C ARG A 19 6.61 11.90 -18.96
N ALA A 20 6.01 12.50 -17.94
CA ALA A 20 6.09 11.95 -16.59
C ALA A 20 5.46 10.57 -16.68
N ASP A 21 6.31 9.54 -16.63
CA ASP A 21 5.89 8.16 -16.49
C ASP A 21 5.21 8.07 -15.11
N ALA A 22 3.88 8.01 -15.12
CA ALA A 22 3.10 7.66 -13.95
C ALA A 22 3.27 6.16 -13.70
N SER A 23 4.35 5.79 -13.03
CA SER A 23 4.60 4.43 -12.54
C SER A 23 5.43 4.47 -11.27
N ALA A 24 4.88 3.87 -10.19
CA ALA A 24 5.44 3.61 -8.86
C ALA A 24 5.49 4.80 -7.85
N PRO A 25 5.23 4.56 -6.55
CA PRO A 25 5.50 5.53 -5.49
C PRO A 25 7.01 5.59 -5.20
N ASP A 26 7.80 6.06 -6.16
CA ASP A 26 9.27 6.08 -6.06
C ASP A 26 9.85 7.45 -5.63
N ASP A 27 9.03 8.46 -5.36
CA ASP A 27 9.47 9.74 -4.77
C ASP A 27 9.43 9.72 -3.24
N VAL A 28 10.05 8.72 -2.63
CA VAL A 28 10.20 8.68 -1.16
C VAL A 28 11.28 9.69 -0.75
N PRO A 29 10.96 10.70 0.08
CA PRO A 29 11.97 11.67 0.51
C PRO A 29 13.18 10.96 1.14
N ALA A 30 14.40 11.39 0.81
CA ALA A 30 15.62 10.81 1.39
C ALA A 30 15.63 10.87 2.93
N THR A 31 14.91 11.84 3.51
CA THR A 31 14.70 11.97 4.97
C THR A 31 13.93 10.80 5.59
N CYS A 32 13.13 10.08 4.79
CA CYS A 32 12.35 8.93 5.21
C CYS A 32 13.14 7.61 5.17
N LEU A 33 14.24 7.57 4.43
CA LEU A 33 15.01 6.35 4.20
C LEU A 33 16.07 6.11 5.28
N ASN A 34 16.54 4.87 5.40
CA ASN A 34 17.64 4.46 6.28
C ASN A 34 17.44 4.78 7.77
N LYS A 35 16.21 5.00 8.22
CA LYS A 35 15.90 5.13 9.65
C LYS A 35 15.95 3.75 10.29
N ASN A 36 16.70 3.63 11.38
CA ASN A 36 16.71 2.42 12.20
C ASN A 36 15.94 2.71 13.49
N PHE A 37 14.71 2.23 13.57
CA PHE A 37 13.91 2.29 14.78
C PHE A 37 14.21 1.06 15.63
N ASN A 38 14.81 1.26 16.81
CA ASN A 38 15.15 0.17 17.74
C ASN A 38 13.95 -0.23 18.62
N VAL A 39 12.73 -0.12 18.11
CA VAL A 39 11.49 -0.54 18.78
C VAL A 39 10.58 -1.15 17.74
N ASP A 40 9.87 -2.21 18.10
CA ASP A 40 8.83 -2.77 17.23
C ASP A 40 7.67 -1.76 17.15
N PRO A 41 7.30 -1.27 15.95
CA PRO A 41 6.15 -0.38 15.77
C PRO A 41 4.87 -0.91 16.45
N PHE A 42 4.66 -2.22 16.51
CA PHE A 42 3.48 -2.82 17.13
C PHE A 42 3.55 -2.86 18.67
N GLU A 43 4.72 -2.64 19.27
CA GLU A 43 4.85 -2.38 20.70
C GLU A 43 4.42 -0.95 21.06
N CYS A 44 4.64 -0.01 20.13
CA CYS A 44 4.21 1.39 20.27
C CYS A 44 2.71 1.56 20.16
N CYS A 45 2.09 0.83 19.22
CA CYS A 45 0.65 0.83 19.03
C CYS A 45 0.12 -0.58 18.73
N LYS A 46 -0.64 -1.14 19.67
CA LYS A 46 -1.28 -2.43 19.49
C LYS A 46 -2.63 -2.27 18.79
N THR A 47 -2.60 -2.28 17.46
CA THR A 47 -3.81 -2.21 16.63
C THR A 47 -4.68 -3.47 16.81
N PRO A 48 -6.00 -3.36 16.69
CA PRO A 48 -6.88 -4.52 16.72
C PRO A 48 -6.64 -5.44 15.52
N LYS A 49 -6.89 -6.74 15.71
CA LYS A 49 -6.97 -7.69 14.61
C LYS A 49 -8.35 -7.58 13.98
N LEU A 50 -8.44 -6.92 12.82
CA LEU A 50 -9.72 -6.59 12.19
C LEU A 50 -10.35 -7.76 11.41
N LEU A 51 -9.52 -8.67 10.89
CA LEU A 51 -9.97 -9.78 10.05
C LEU A 51 -10.08 -11.09 10.84
N ASP A 52 -10.92 -12.01 10.36
CA ASP A 52 -11.00 -13.36 10.90
C ASP A 52 -9.65 -14.09 10.78
N GLU A 53 -9.13 -14.59 11.91
CA GLU A 53 -7.81 -15.22 11.91
C GLU A 53 -7.79 -16.55 11.16
N THR A 54 -8.90 -17.27 11.14
CA THR A 54 -9.02 -18.56 10.44
C THR A 54 -8.96 -18.33 8.94
N VAL A 55 -9.69 -17.32 8.44
CA VAL A 55 -9.64 -16.90 7.03
C VAL A 55 -8.23 -16.47 6.65
N VAL A 56 -7.60 -15.59 7.43
CA VAL A 56 -6.23 -15.12 7.15
C VAL A 56 -5.24 -16.29 7.15
N LYS A 57 -5.29 -17.18 8.14
CA LYS A 57 -4.40 -18.37 8.20
C LYS A 57 -4.60 -19.29 7.01
N GLN A 58 -5.83 -19.50 6.56
CA GLN A 58 -6.13 -20.30 5.37
C GLN A 58 -5.53 -19.66 4.12
N CYS A 59 -5.71 -18.36 3.93
CA CYS A 59 -5.17 -17.64 2.78
C CYS A 59 -3.64 -17.59 2.76
N VAL A 60 -2.99 -17.40 3.91
CA VAL A 60 -1.52 -17.50 4.03
C VAL A 60 -1.03 -18.90 3.69
N LYS A 61 -1.76 -19.96 4.08
CA LYS A 61 -1.39 -21.34 3.73
C LYS A 61 -1.50 -21.59 2.21
N SER A 62 -2.52 -21.02 1.56
CA SER A 62 -2.72 -21.16 0.12
C SER A 62 -1.79 -20.29 -0.71
N TYR A 63 -1.43 -19.12 -0.20
CA TYR A 63 -0.59 -18.12 -0.84
C TYR A 63 0.48 -17.64 0.15
N PRO A 64 1.51 -18.46 0.41
CA PRO A 64 2.54 -18.10 1.37
C PRO A 64 3.34 -16.89 0.88
N PRO A 65 3.88 -16.06 1.81
CA PRO A 65 4.73 -14.96 1.42
C PRO A 65 6.00 -15.48 0.71
N PRO A 66 6.58 -14.67 -0.21
CA PRO A 66 7.84 -14.98 -0.85
C PRO A 66 8.94 -15.32 0.17
N GLN A 67 9.76 -16.32 -0.13
CA GLN A 67 10.79 -16.82 0.78
C GLN A 67 12.18 -16.25 0.44
N ASP A 68 12.41 -15.89 -0.84
CA ASP A 68 13.64 -15.24 -1.29
C ASP A 68 13.33 -13.83 -1.82
N VAL A 69 14.27 -12.90 -1.61
CA VAL A 69 14.22 -11.55 -2.22
C VAL A 69 14.33 -11.58 -3.75
N LYS A 70 14.79 -12.71 -4.31
CA LYS A 70 14.82 -12.98 -5.74
C LYS A 70 13.47 -13.47 -6.29
N ASP A 71 12.54 -13.85 -5.42
CA ASP A 71 11.19 -14.18 -5.87
C ASP A 71 10.61 -12.92 -6.51
N GLU A 72 10.25 -13.02 -7.78
CA GLU A 72 9.73 -11.90 -8.55
C GLU A 72 8.45 -11.40 -7.88
N ILE A 73 8.35 -10.09 -7.61
CA ILE A 73 7.20 -9.50 -6.92
C ILE A 73 5.96 -9.69 -7.79
N LYS A 74 5.09 -10.60 -7.34
CA LYS A 74 3.76 -10.86 -7.92
C LYS A 74 2.71 -10.15 -7.06
N PRO A 75 1.58 -9.72 -7.65
CA PRO A 75 0.52 -9.11 -6.87
C PRO A 75 -0.03 -10.07 -5.82
N ASP A 76 -0.40 -9.52 -4.67
CA ASP A 76 -0.68 -10.28 -3.46
C ASP A 76 -1.98 -11.09 -3.55
N CYS A 77 -1.84 -12.36 -3.93
CA CYS A 77 -2.93 -13.33 -3.95
C CYS A 77 -3.44 -13.70 -2.54
N MET A 78 -2.66 -13.49 -1.49
CA MET A 78 -3.12 -13.72 -0.11
C MET A 78 -4.23 -12.72 0.23
N SER A 79 -4.02 -11.43 -0.06
CA SER A 79 -5.05 -10.41 0.15
C SER A 79 -6.29 -10.66 -0.70
N GLU A 80 -6.15 -11.02 -1.97
CA GLU A 80 -7.31 -11.37 -2.81
C GLU A 80 -8.09 -12.57 -2.26
N CYS A 81 -7.39 -13.59 -1.74
CA CYS A 81 -8.03 -14.71 -1.07
C CYS A 81 -8.87 -14.26 0.13
N VAL A 82 -8.36 -13.36 0.95
CA VAL A 82 -9.09 -12.80 2.10
C VAL A 82 -10.32 -12.04 1.63
N MET A 83 -10.18 -11.16 0.63
CA MET A 83 -11.30 -10.36 0.10
C MET A 83 -12.41 -11.23 -0.51
N ASN A 84 -12.05 -12.29 -1.22
CA ASN A 84 -13.02 -13.25 -1.76
C ASN A 84 -13.70 -14.05 -0.65
N SER A 85 -12.94 -14.52 0.34
CA SER A 85 -13.47 -15.34 1.45
C SER A 85 -14.44 -14.57 2.34
N THR A 86 -14.26 -13.25 2.43
CA THR A 86 -15.11 -12.33 3.19
C THR A 86 -16.23 -11.71 2.36
N GLN A 87 -16.30 -12.01 1.06
CA GLN A 87 -17.25 -11.44 0.10
C GLN A 87 -17.13 -9.92 -0.08
N ILE A 88 -15.99 -9.34 0.33
CA ILE A 88 -15.63 -7.96 -0.02
C ILE A 88 -15.43 -7.86 -1.52
N PHE A 89 -14.86 -8.90 -2.15
CA PHE A 89 -14.85 -9.03 -3.59
C PHE A 89 -15.99 -9.91 -4.05
N ASP A 90 -16.72 -9.44 -5.07
CA ASP A 90 -17.67 -10.27 -5.80
C ASP A 90 -16.95 -11.22 -6.78
N ARG A 91 -17.71 -12.06 -7.49
CA ARG A 91 -17.16 -13.02 -8.47
C ARG A 91 -16.47 -12.35 -9.66
N ARG A 92 -16.64 -11.04 -9.85
CA ARG A 92 -16.04 -10.21 -10.90
C ARG A 92 -14.96 -9.28 -10.34
N GLN A 93 -14.54 -9.48 -9.08
CA GLN A 93 -13.57 -8.64 -8.36
C GLN A 93 -14.02 -7.17 -8.18
N ASN A 94 -15.32 -6.89 -8.23
CA ASN A 94 -15.83 -5.60 -7.78
C ASN A 94 -15.86 -5.58 -6.25
N VAL A 95 -15.56 -4.41 -5.69
CA VAL A 95 -15.59 -4.20 -4.24
C VAL A 95 -17.03 -4.00 -3.76
N ASN A 96 -17.39 -4.68 -2.68
CA ASN A 96 -18.63 -4.51 -1.94
C ASN A 96 -18.34 -3.72 -0.67
N ASP A 97 -18.52 -2.40 -0.74
CA ASP A 97 -18.21 -1.46 0.34
C ASP A 97 -18.95 -1.77 1.64
N ALA A 98 -20.23 -2.17 1.54
CA ALA A 98 -21.03 -2.54 2.70
C ALA A 98 -20.43 -3.76 3.40
N LYS A 99 -19.98 -4.76 2.63
CA LYS A 99 -19.35 -5.95 3.19
C LYS A 99 -17.95 -5.68 3.75
N ALA A 100 -17.19 -4.78 3.14
CA ALA A 100 -15.92 -4.29 3.68
C ALA A 100 -16.14 -3.62 5.04
N MET A 101 -17.11 -2.70 5.12
CA MET A 101 -17.46 -2.02 6.36
C MET A 101 -17.88 -2.99 7.46
N GLU A 102 -18.78 -3.92 7.14
CA GLU A 102 -19.22 -4.98 8.05
C GLU A 102 -18.02 -5.80 8.55
N THR A 103 -17.18 -6.29 7.64
CA THR A 103 -16.07 -7.20 7.94
C THR A 103 -15.00 -6.56 8.81
N PHE A 104 -14.56 -5.34 8.49
CA PHE A 104 -13.51 -4.66 9.26
C PHE A 104 -13.99 -4.16 10.63
N LEU A 105 -15.29 -3.93 10.81
CA LEU A 105 -15.87 -3.47 12.08
C LEU A 105 -16.41 -4.60 12.97
N GLU A 106 -16.66 -5.80 12.42
CA GLU A 106 -17.33 -6.92 13.10
C GLU A 106 -16.79 -7.18 14.52
N LYS A 107 -15.46 -7.14 14.67
CA LYS A 107 -14.78 -7.46 15.93
C LYS A 107 -14.71 -6.31 16.94
N LEU A 108 -15.15 -5.10 16.57
CA LEU A 108 -14.96 -3.89 17.39
C LEU A 108 -16.12 -3.58 18.33
N ASN A 109 -17.20 -4.39 18.31
CA ASN A 109 -18.36 -4.31 19.21
C ASN A 109 -18.96 -2.90 19.38
N GLY A 110 -18.76 -1.98 18.42
CA GLY A 110 -19.26 -0.60 18.39
C GLY A 110 -18.76 0.36 19.49
N LYS A 111 -18.26 -0.15 20.62
CA LYS A 111 -17.78 0.64 21.78
C LYS A 111 -16.25 0.72 21.89
N SER A 112 -15.55 0.05 21.00
CA SER A 112 -14.09 0.09 20.96
C SER A 112 -13.62 1.50 20.61
N VAL A 113 -12.53 1.96 21.26
CA VAL A 113 -11.82 3.20 20.91
C VAL A 113 -11.34 3.23 19.45
N TRP A 114 -11.37 2.07 18.79
CA TRP A 114 -10.97 1.87 17.41
C TRP A 114 -12.12 1.97 16.39
N ALA A 115 -13.39 1.90 16.81
CA ALA A 115 -14.52 1.76 15.89
C ALA A 115 -14.58 2.89 14.86
N ASP A 116 -14.58 4.15 15.33
CA ASP A 116 -14.61 5.33 14.45
C ASP A 116 -13.36 5.45 13.57
N ILE A 117 -12.19 5.06 14.10
CA ILE A 117 -10.92 5.11 13.36
C ILE A 117 -10.95 4.10 12.22
N VAL A 118 -11.39 2.88 12.49
CA VAL A 118 -11.48 1.81 11.49
C VAL A 118 -12.56 2.11 10.47
N GLN A 119 -13.71 2.65 10.89
CA GLN A 119 -14.75 3.08 9.95
C GLN A 119 -14.22 4.12 8.96
N LYS A 120 -13.54 5.17 9.45
CA LYS A 120 -12.94 6.21 8.60
C LYS A 120 -11.85 5.65 7.70
N ALA A 121 -11.02 4.76 8.23
CA ALA A 121 -9.98 4.07 7.45
C ALA A 121 -10.58 3.28 6.29
N VAL A 122 -11.62 2.48 6.55
CA VAL A 122 -12.31 1.71 5.51
C VAL A 122 -12.91 2.62 4.44
N MET A 123 -13.64 3.66 4.84
CA MET A 123 -14.21 4.63 3.88
C MET A 123 -13.14 5.27 2.99
N GLN A 124 -12.06 5.77 3.61
CA GLN A 124 -10.96 6.39 2.88
C GLN A 124 -10.31 5.41 1.90
N CYS A 125 -9.99 4.19 2.36
CA CYS A 125 -9.27 3.23 1.56
C CYS A 125 -10.09 2.65 0.40
N LEU A 126 -11.41 2.58 0.54
CA LEU A 126 -12.32 2.21 -0.55
C LEU A 126 -12.39 3.31 -1.61
N ASP A 127 -12.51 4.58 -1.18
CA ASP A 127 -12.49 5.73 -2.09
C ASP A 127 -11.15 5.83 -2.84
N ASP A 128 -10.03 5.69 -2.11
CA ASP A 128 -8.69 5.68 -2.70
C ASP A 128 -8.51 4.52 -3.69
N ALA A 129 -9.10 3.35 -3.42
CA ALA A 129 -9.04 2.21 -4.33
C ALA A 129 -9.86 2.43 -5.60
N ASP A 130 -11.05 3.04 -5.50
CA ASP A 130 -11.87 3.38 -6.68
C ASP A 130 -11.17 4.43 -7.55
N ASN A 131 -10.59 5.46 -6.92
CA ASN A 131 -9.79 6.49 -7.61
C ASN A 131 -8.56 5.91 -8.34
N ARG A 132 -8.08 4.74 -7.93
CA ARG A 132 -6.94 4.02 -8.52
C ARG A 132 -7.34 2.85 -9.43
N LYS A 133 -8.63 2.63 -9.68
CA LYS A 133 -9.12 1.49 -10.46
C LYS A 133 -8.46 1.34 -11.82
N GLU A 134 -8.28 2.45 -12.54
CA GLU A 134 -7.62 2.43 -13.84
C GLU A 134 -6.12 2.14 -13.76
N GLU A 135 -5.46 2.54 -12.67
CA GLU A 135 -4.07 2.16 -12.37
C GLU A 135 -3.96 0.65 -12.16
N PHE A 136 -4.78 0.09 -11.27
CA PHE A 136 -4.80 -1.36 -11.00
C PHE A 136 -5.10 -2.19 -12.26
N ASN A 137 -6.02 -1.72 -13.11
CA ASN A 137 -6.32 -2.38 -14.38
C ASN A 137 -5.11 -2.39 -15.34
N ARG A 138 -4.31 -1.31 -15.37
CA ARG A 138 -3.09 -1.26 -16.17
C ARG A 138 -2.02 -2.20 -15.62
N ASP A 139 -1.79 -2.19 -14.31
CA ASP A 139 -0.81 -3.04 -13.65
C ASP A 139 -1.13 -4.52 -13.85
N MET A 140 -2.41 -4.90 -13.69
CA MET A 140 -2.91 -6.23 -14.00
C MET A 140 -2.58 -6.68 -15.41
N LYS A 141 -2.84 -5.83 -16.42
CA LYS A 141 -2.56 -6.14 -17.83
C LYS A 141 -1.06 -6.30 -18.07
N ALA A 142 -0.24 -5.41 -17.51
CA ALA A 142 1.22 -5.48 -17.64
C ALA A 142 1.79 -6.76 -17.02
N LEU A 143 1.31 -7.13 -15.84
CA LEU A 143 1.72 -8.37 -15.16
C LEU A 143 1.25 -9.62 -15.91
N GLN A 144 0.03 -9.62 -16.46
CA GLN A 144 -0.46 -10.73 -17.27
C GLN A 144 0.36 -10.92 -18.56
N GLN A 145 0.83 -9.84 -19.17
CA GLN A 145 1.72 -9.91 -20.33
C GLN A 145 3.10 -10.47 -19.96
N ARG A 146 3.64 -10.09 -18.80
CA ARG A 146 4.93 -10.58 -18.28
C ARG A 146 4.86 -12.04 -17.86
N PHE A 147 3.74 -12.48 -17.29
CA PHE A 147 3.54 -13.84 -16.76
C PHE A 147 2.29 -14.52 -17.34
N PRO A 148 2.28 -14.85 -18.65
CA PRO A 148 1.08 -15.30 -19.36
C PRO A 148 0.51 -16.64 -18.89
N LYS A 149 1.31 -17.47 -18.21
CA LYS A 149 0.92 -18.80 -17.70
C LYS A 149 0.58 -18.78 -16.22
N GLU A 150 0.73 -17.64 -15.56
CA GLU A 150 0.50 -17.51 -14.13
C GLU A 150 -0.85 -16.85 -13.86
N ARG A 151 -1.41 -17.16 -12.69
CA ARG A 151 -2.54 -16.41 -12.16
C ARG A 151 -2.02 -15.08 -11.61
N ILE A 152 -2.55 -13.99 -12.14
CA ILE A 152 -2.35 -12.64 -11.61
C ILE A 152 -3.56 -12.30 -10.73
N CYS A 153 -3.30 -11.88 -9.50
CA CYS A 153 -4.32 -11.44 -8.55
C CYS A 153 -4.45 -9.92 -8.55
N SER A 154 -5.62 -9.42 -8.15
CA SER A 154 -5.98 -8.00 -8.15
C SER A 154 -5.12 -7.17 -7.17
N PRO A 155 -4.42 -6.12 -7.65
CA PRO A 155 -3.67 -5.19 -6.80
C PRO A 155 -4.57 -4.45 -5.80
N ALA A 156 -5.84 -4.25 -6.14
CA ALA A 156 -6.80 -3.57 -5.27
C ALA A 156 -6.97 -4.29 -3.93
N ALA A 157 -6.85 -5.62 -3.90
CA ALA A 157 -7.02 -6.39 -2.66
C ALA A 157 -5.90 -6.05 -1.65
N GLY A 158 -4.65 -6.13 -2.09
CA GLY A 158 -3.50 -5.78 -1.26
C GLY A 158 -3.52 -4.31 -0.86
N PHE A 159 -3.87 -3.43 -1.81
CA PHE A 159 -4.00 -1.99 -1.54
C PHE A 159 -5.00 -1.69 -0.43
N ILE A 160 -6.23 -2.20 -0.50
CA ILE A 160 -7.27 -1.90 0.51
C ILE A 160 -6.85 -2.44 1.88
N MET A 161 -6.34 -3.68 1.97
CA MET A 161 -5.93 -4.27 3.25
C MET A 161 -4.78 -3.48 3.89
N GLU A 162 -3.75 -3.17 3.11
CA GLU A 162 -2.60 -2.40 3.59
C GLU A 162 -3.02 -0.97 3.97
N CYS A 163 -3.82 -0.30 3.12
CA CYS A 163 -4.31 1.04 3.40
C CYS A 163 -5.06 1.10 4.73
N VAL A 164 -6.00 0.17 4.98
CA VAL A 164 -6.75 0.14 6.24
C VAL A 164 -5.80 -0.06 7.42
N HIS A 165 -4.85 -0.98 7.31
CA HIS A 165 -3.86 -1.21 8.36
C HIS A 165 -3.03 0.04 8.66
N VAL A 166 -2.52 0.70 7.61
CA VAL A 166 -1.70 1.91 7.71
C VAL A 166 -2.50 3.07 8.32
N VAL A 167 -3.70 3.34 7.83
CA VAL A 167 -4.53 4.44 8.33
C VAL A 167 -4.90 4.22 9.79
N VAL A 168 -5.26 2.99 10.18
CA VAL A 168 -5.56 2.64 11.58
C VAL A 168 -4.34 2.84 12.48
N TYR A 169 -3.15 2.40 12.04
CA TYR A 169 -1.92 2.58 12.81
C TYR A 169 -1.56 4.07 12.96
N LYS A 170 -1.56 4.83 11.86
CA LYS A 170 -1.21 6.27 11.87
C LYS A 170 -2.13 7.08 12.79
N ASN A 171 -3.39 6.64 12.93
CA ASN A 171 -4.40 7.25 13.79
C ASN A 171 -4.54 6.54 15.15
N CYS A 172 -3.50 5.84 15.63
CA CYS A 172 -3.51 5.21 16.95
C CYS A 172 -3.93 6.20 18.06
N PRO A 173 -4.97 5.89 18.87
CA PRO A 173 -5.40 6.76 19.96
C PRO A 173 -4.27 7.04 20.94
N ALA A 174 -4.20 8.27 21.46
CA ALA A 174 -3.23 8.64 22.48
C ALA A 174 -3.34 7.79 23.76
N SER A 175 -4.54 7.27 24.07
CA SER A 175 -4.75 6.34 25.19
C SER A 175 -4.17 4.95 24.98
N VAL A 176 -3.81 4.59 23.73
CA VAL A 176 -3.22 3.29 23.37
C VAL A 176 -1.75 3.43 22.99
N PHE A 177 -1.38 4.53 22.33
CA PHE A 177 -0.01 4.75 21.90
C PHE A 177 0.93 4.94 23.09
N LYS A 178 2.03 4.17 23.14
CA LYS A 178 2.99 4.22 24.24
C LYS A 178 4.03 5.32 24.05
N ASP A 179 3.63 6.58 24.23
CA ASP A 179 4.54 7.73 24.09
C ASP A 179 5.74 7.67 25.07
N SER A 180 5.62 6.96 26.20
CA SER A 180 6.71 6.77 27.18
C SER A 180 7.72 5.69 26.80
N LEU A 181 7.44 4.85 25.80
CA LEU A 181 8.37 3.81 25.36
C LEU A 181 9.40 4.40 24.40
N THR A 182 10.68 4.23 24.72
CA THR A 182 11.80 4.74 23.93
C THR A 182 11.68 4.33 22.46
N GLY A 183 11.76 5.31 21.56
CA GLY A 183 11.65 5.10 20.11
C GLY A 183 10.26 5.33 19.52
N CYS A 184 9.19 5.16 20.30
CA CYS A 184 7.82 5.32 19.81
C CYS A 184 7.49 6.76 19.35
N PRO A 185 7.86 7.83 20.08
CA PRO A 185 7.65 9.20 19.60
C PRO A 185 8.34 9.49 18.27
N ALA A 186 9.49 8.86 18.00
CA ALA A 186 10.20 9.03 16.74
C ALA A 186 9.45 8.37 15.56
N ILE A 187 8.88 7.17 15.75
CA ILE A 187 8.00 6.52 14.77
C ILE A 187 6.79 7.41 14.47
N LYS A 188 6.11 7.90 15.52
CA LYS A 188 4.93 8.76 15.37
C LYS A 188 5.24 10.03 14.60
N LYS A 189 6.36 10.70 14.91
CA LYS A 189 6.84 11.87 14.16
C LYS A 189 7.12 11.52 12.70
N HIS A 190 7.86 10.43 12.45
CA HIS A 190 8.23 10.00 11.11
C HIS A 190 7.02 9.78 10.19
N LEU A 191 5.97 9.13 10.71
CA LEU A 191 4.76 8.84 9.94
C LEU A 191 3.82 10.03 9.78
N ASN A 192 3.65 10.84 10.83
CA ASN A 192 2.56 11.82 10.91
C ASN A 192 3.02 13.27 10.73
N VAL A 193 4.28 13.58 11.02
CA VAL A 193 4.85 14.93 10.87
C VAL A 193 5.71 14.98 9.61
N ASP A 194 6.61 14.02 9.44
CA ASP A 194 7.50 13.96 8.28
C ASP A 194 6.79 13.33 7.05
N ASN A 195 5.56 12.83 7.23
CA ASN A 195 4.71 12.21 6.23
C ASN A 195 5.40 11.08 5.44
N CYS A 196 6.25 10.30 6.11
CA CYS A 196 6.96 9.20 5.49
C CYS A 196 6.06 7.96 5.30
N PRO A 197 6.31 7.15 4.25
CA PRO A 197 5.54 5.92 4.01
C PRO A 197 5.66 4.92 5.15
N PHE A 198 4.58 4.18 5.45
CA PHE A 198 4.54 3.26 6.59
C PHE A 198 5.64 2.21 6.58
N TYR A 199 5.94 1.62 5.42
CA TYR A 199 6.98 0.59 5.31
C TYR A 199 8.38 1.05 5.74
N THR A 200 8.65 2.36 5.76
CA THR A 200 9.96 2.92 6.14
C THR A 200 10.24 2.88 7.65
N ILE A 201 9.28 2.47 8.49
CA ILE A 201 9.49 2.24 9.92
C ILE A 201 9.97 0.82 10.23
N PHE A 202 9.96 -0.07 9.24
CA PHE A 202 10.50 -1.41 9.36
C PHE A 202 11.92 -1.46 8.80
N PRO A 203 12.83 -2.21 9.43
CA PRO A 203 14.17 -2.38 8.89
C PRO A 203 14.09 -3.05 7.52
N GLU A 204 14.84 -2.51 6.55
CA GLU A 204 15.04 -3.21 5.29
C GLU A 204 15.65 -4.59 5.57
N LYS A 205 15.02 -5.65 5.07
CA LYS A 205 15.63 -6.98 5.07
C LYS A 205 16.89 -6.88 4.21
N LYS A 206 18.07 -6.83 4.84
CA LYS A 206 19.34 -6.92 4.12
C LYS A 206 19.34 -8.24 3.35
N GLY A 207 19.12 -8.19 2.05
CA GLY A 207 19.32 -9.34 1.18
C GLY A 207 20.74 -9.86 1.40
N ASN A 208 20.90 -11.16 1.65
CA ASN A 208 22.21 -11.77 1.74
C ASN A 208 22.96 -11.43 0.44
N LYS A 209 23.93 -10.51 0.52
CA LYS A 209 24.88 -10.29 -0.57
C LYS A 209 25.55 -11.63 -0.78
N ALA A 210 25.25 -12.29 -1.90
CA ALA A 210 25.95 -13.49 -2.30
C ALA A 210 27.45 -13.18 -2.23
N LYS A 211 28.16 -13.83 -1.30
CA LYS A 211 29.62 -13.85 -1.32
C LYS A 211 29.99 -14.48 -2.66
N LYS A 212 30.50 -13.67 -3.58
CA LYS A 212 31.23 -14.19 -4.74
C LYS A 212 32.46 -14.89 -4.17
N HIS A 213 32.45 -16.22 -4.22
CA HIS A 213 33.65 -17.05 -4.15
C HIS A 213 34.09 -17.36 -5.58
#